data_AF-A0A812QBM8-F1
#
_entry.id   AF-A0A812QBM8-F1
#
_cell.length_a   1.000
_cell.length_b   1.000
_cell.length_c   1.000
_cell.angle_alpha   90.00
_cell.angle_beta   90.00
_cell.angle_gamma   90.00
#
_symmetry.space_group_name_H-M   'P 1'
#
loop_
_entity.id
_entity.type
_entity.pdbx_description
1 polymer ?
#
loop_
_entity_poly.entity_id
_entity_poly.type
_entity_poly.pdbx_seq_one_letter_code
_entity_poly.pdbx_strand_id
1 'polypeptide(L)'
;MATSPGNVGSLHVCTAGGREILHPLSSTLTVEQLKGHLRTRLETPVAYLRLLHGMEELLDDWVLMEHGVSNGAILTQVASWLPFGLFGFDSHHQDFCPAGRNTTATVHVDIRDDGTFHVRVKETEITSLLQGPDWDPYLERAAFAQQYEGSVRVGEGSQLVLSVSHCDRRGIFVDEEPTELRGELCQDASEVKLEIPFAAGACNEGRAGLKWLTVSQSHVPQIDDSPDSSHRARRFLRLQRPPATQQSRLRRVLSRAFGCFSRPE
;
A
#
# COMPACT_ATOMS: atom_id res chain seq x y z
N MET A 1 6.36 -5.01 -38.41
CA MET A 1 7.77 -5.15 -38.00
C MET A 1 7.93 -4.39 -36.69
N ALA A 2 8.09 -5.09 -35.57
CA ALA A 2 8.31 -4.46 -34.27
C ALA A 2 9.78 -4.06 -34.18
N THR A 3 10.06 -2.77 -34.10
CA THR A 3 11.38 -2.24 -33.78
C THR A 3 11.75 -2.72 -32.38
N SER A 4 12.83 -3.50 -32.24
CA SER A 4 13.41 -3.83 -30.95
C SER A 4 13.62 -2.54 -30.16
N PRO A 5 13.20 -2.47 -28.88
CA PRO A 5 13.42 -1.28 -28.05
C PRO A 5 14.91 -0.94 -28.11
N GLY A 6 15.21 0.25 -28.63
CA GLY A 6 16.57 0.65 -28.94
C GLY A 6 17.40 0.68 -27.67
N ASN A 7 18.46 -0.11 -27.63
CA ASN A 7 19.48 0.02 -26.61
C ASN A 7 20.09 1.43 -26.73
N VAL A 8 19.91 2.26 -25.69
CA VAL A 8 20.33 3.67 -25.69
C VAL A 8 21.65 3.85 -24.92
N GLY A 9 22.15 2.81 -24.26
CA GLY A 9 23.41 2.85 -23.51
C GLY A 9 23.56 1.72 -22.50
N SER A 10 24.37 1.94 -21.48
CA SER A 10 24.51 1.05 -20.33
C SER A 10 24.54 1.84 -19.04
N LEU A 11 24.03 1.26 -17.97
CA LEU A 11 24.14 1.79 -16.61
C LEU A 11 24.91 0.80 -15.73
N HIS A 12 25.48 1.33 -14.66
CA HIS A 12 26.26 0.58 -13.69
C HIS A 12 25.46 0.48 -12.39
N VAL A 13 25.35 -0.71 -11.82
CA VAL A 13 24.75 -0.93 -10.50
C VAL A 13 25.84 -1.38 -9.54
N CYS A 14 26.18 -0.53 -8.58
CA CYS A 14 27.13 -0.85 -7.52
C CYS A 14 26.37 -1.51 -6.36
N THR A 15 26.68 -2.78 -6.07
CA THR A 15 26.03 -3.53 -4.99
C THR A 15 26.54 -3.07 -3.62
N ALA A 16 25.76 -3.33 -2.57
CA ALA A 16 26.19 -3.09 -1.19
C ALA A 16 27.47 -3.88 -0.83
N GLY A 17 27.74 -5.00 -1.52
CA GLY A 17 28.96 -5.79 -1.39
C GLY A 17 30.14 -5.29 -2.25
N GLY A 18 30.03 -4.12 -2.88
CA GLY A 18 31.09 -3.53 -3.71
C GLY A 18 31.25 -4.13 -5.11
N ARG A 19 30.34 -5.01 -5.53
CA ARG A 19 30.34 -5.58 -6.89
C ARG A 19 29.67 -4.60 -7.85
N GLU A 20 30.22 -4.46 -9.04
CA GLU A 20 29.62 -3.64 -10.09
C GLU A 20 28.94 -4.52 -11.13
N ILE A 21 27.71 -4.17 -11.51
CA ILE A 21 26.91 -4.88 -12.51
C ILE A 21 26.58 -3.93 -13.64
N LEU A 22 27.06 -4.25 -14.85
CA LEU A 22 26.68 -3.54 -16.06
C LEU A 22 25.32 -4.04 -16.55
N HIS A 23 24.41 -3.11 -16.84
CA HIS A 23 23.08 -3.39 -17.35
C HIS A 23 22.77 -2.54 -18.59
N PRO A 24 22.23 -3.10 -19.68
CA PRO A 24 21.79 -2.32 -20.84
C PRO A 24 20.69 -1.31 -20.45
N LEU A 25 20.80 -0.07 -20.93
CA LEU A 25 19.80 0.97 -20.71
C LEU A 25 18.88 1.06 -21.94
N SER A 26 17.57 0.98 -21.72
CA SER A 26 16.54 1.20 -22.73
C SER A 26 15.72 2.44 -22.39
N SER A 27 15.16 3.12 -23.39
CA SER A 27 14.30 4.29 -23.19
C SER A 27 13.00 3.99 -22.45
N THR A 28 12.65 2.71 -22.33
CA THR A 28 11.44 2.23 -21.63
C THR A 28 11.77 1.40 -20.40
N LEU A 29 13.04 1.33 -19.98
CA LEU A 29 13.44 0.51 -18.84
C LEU A 29 12.89 1.13 -17.55
N THR A 30 12.01 0.39 -16.87
CA THR A 30 11.52 0.77 -15.55
C THR A 30 12.43 0.24 -14.45
N VAL A 31 12.31 0.83 -13.26
CA VAL A 31 13.02 0.38 -12.06
C VAL A 31 12.60 -1.05 -11.68
N GLU A 32 11.31 -1.37 -11.75
CA GLU A 32 10.79 -2.73 -11.51
C GLU A 32 11.47 -3.76 -12.42
N GLN A 33 11.57 -3.48 -13.74
CA GLN A 33 12.23 -4.35 -14.70
C GLN A 33 13.72 -4.53 -14.40
N LEU A 34 14.41 -3.44 -14.04
CA LEU A 34 15.81 -3.49 -13.65
C LEU A 34 16.01 -4.33 -12.38
N LYS A 35 15.19 -4.12 -11.34
CA LYS A 35 15.22 -4.93 -10.11
C LYS A 35 14.93 -6.41 -10.40
N GLY A 36 13.98 -6.70 -11.28
CA GLY A 36 13.70 -8.05 -11.76
C GLY A 36 14.92 -8.73 -12.39
N HIS A 37 15.68 -8.02 -13.23
CA HIS A 37 16.93 -8.55 -13.78
C HIS A 37 18.02 -8.71 -12.72
N LEU A 38 18.17 -7.75 -11.81
CA LEU A 38 19.16 -7.81 -10.73
C LEU A 38 18.89 -8.97 -9.76
N ARG A 39 17.61 -9.25 -9.45
CA ARG A 39 17.19 -10.40 -8.63
C ARG A 39 17.82 -11.70 -9.09
N THR A 40 17.79 -11.96 -10.41
CA THR A 40 18.35 -13.19 -10.99
C THR A 40 19.89 -13.28 -10.84
N ARG A 41 20.58 -12.14 -10.71
CA ARG A 41 22.04 -12.07 -10.61
C ARG A 41 22.57 -11.98 -9.18
N LEU A 42 21.76 -11.47 -8.26
CA LEU A 42 22.12 -11.20 -6.87
C LEU A 42 21.56 -12.23 -5.88
N GLU A 43 20.67 -13.12 -6.33
CA GLU A 43 19.95 -14.06 -5.45
C GLU A 43 19.25 -13.37 -4.27
N THR A 44 18.96 -12.08 -4.43
CA THR A 44 18.36 -11.21 -3.41
C THR A 44 16.91 -10.94 -3.80
N PRO A 45 15.93 -11.14 -2.91
CA PRO A 45 14.54 -10.74 -3.12
C PRO A 45 14.39 -9.28 -3.55
N VAL A 46 13.45 -9.02 -4.46
CA VAL A 46 13.28 -7.69 -5.10
C VAL A 46 13.00 -6.59 -4.10
N ALA A 47 12.18 -6.82 -3.06
CA ALA A 47 11.89 -5.73 -2.11
C ALA A 47 13.04 -5.40 -1.15
N TYR A 48 14.13 -6.17 -1.15
CA TYR A 48 15.39 -5.78 -0.48
C TYR A 48 16.31 -4.97 -1.39
N LEU A 49 15.99 -4.89 -2.68
CA LEU A 49 16.74 -4.12 -3.66
C LEU A 49 16.23 -2.68 -3.68
N ARG A 50 16.88 -1.83 -2.90
CA ARG A 50 16.75 -0.38 -3.03
C ARG A 50 17.79 0.13 -4.01
N LEU A 51 17.37 0.94 -4.97
CA LEU A 51 18.27 1.55 -5.95
C LEU A 51 18.25 3.06 -5.76
N LEU A 52 19.42 3.63 -5.52
CA LEU A 52 19.62 5.07 -5.43
C LEU A 52 20.28 5.60 -6.69
N HIS A 53 19.84 6.77 -7.14
CA HIS A 53 20.57 7.60 -8.09
C HIS A 53 21.02 8.87 -7.37
N GLY A 54 22.32 8.94 -7.05
CA GLY A 54 22.82 9.96 -6.11
C GLY A 54 22.26 9.73 -4.70
N MET A 55 21.42 10.64 -4.21
CA MET A 55 20.73 10.51 -2.92
C MET A 55 19.25 10.16 -3.04
N GLU A 56 18.72 10.07 -4.26
CA GLU A 56 17.31 9.83 -4.50
C GLU A 56 17.04 8.35 -4.69
N GLU A 57 16.04 7.83 -3.96
CA GLU A 57 15.55 6.47 -4.16
C GLU A 57 14.61 6.40 -5.36
N LEU A 58 14.85 5.42 -6.21
CA LEU A 58 14.06 5.19 -7.42
C LEU A 58 12.86 4.29 -7.11
N LEU A 59 11.66 4.75 -7.46
CA LEU A 59 10.40 4.00 -7.31
C LEU A 59 10.18 3.02 -8.46
N ASP A 60 9.49 1.92 -8.20
CA ASP A 60 9.37 0.79 -9.14
C ASP A 60 8.73 1.15 -10.49
N ASP A 61 7.75 2.05 -10.47
CA ASP A 61 7.00 2.52 -11.65
C ASP A 61 7.76 3.56 -12.48
N TRP A 62 8.90 4.05 -12.01
CA TRP A 62 9.67 5.08 -12.70
C TRP A 62 10.39 4.53 -13.92
N VAL A 63 10.30 5.27 -15.02
CA VAL A 63 11.15 5.07 -16.20
C VAL A 63 12.49 5.76 -15.95
N LEU A 64 13.58 4.99 -15.93
CA LEU A 64 14.90 5.45 -15.48
C LEU A 64 15.35 6.75 -16.19
N MET A 65 15.18 6.82 -17.51
CA MET A 65 15.60 7.99 -18.30
C MET A 65 14.79 9.25 -18.03
N GLU A 66 13.51 9.13 -17.66
CA GLU A 66 12.67 10.27 -17.30
C GLU A 66 13.10 10.89 -15.96
N HIS A 67 13.79 10.10 -15.13
CA HIS A 67 14.32 10.49 -13.83
C HIS A 67 15.86 10.70 -13.86
N GLY A 68 16.39 11.12 -15.00
CA GLY A 68 17.77 11.59 -15.13
C GLY A 68 18.84 10.49 -15.18
N VAL A 69 18.47 9.22 -15.16
CA VAL A 69 19.41 8.10 -15.36
C VAL A 69 19.77 8.01 -16.84
N SER A 70 21.02 8.30 -17.16
CA SER A 70 21.53 8.36 -18.55
C SER A 70 22.61 7.30 -18.80
N ASN A 71 23.11 7.24 -20.04
CA ASN A 71 24.19 6.32 -20.38
C ASN A 71 25.44 6.58 -19.52
N GLY A 72 25.97 5.54 -18.90
CA GLY A 72 27.08 5.59 -17.95
C GLY A 72 26.68 5.93 -16.52
N ALA A 73 25.39 6.15 -16.23
CA ALA A 73 24.93 6.46 -14.89
C ALA A 73 25.24 5.31 -13.91
N ILE A 74 25.52 5.70 -12.67
CA ILE A 74 25.80 4.78 -11.57
C ILE A 74 24.61 4.79 -10.62
N LEU A 75 24.03 3.62 -10.40
CA LEU A 75 23.03 3.38 -9.38
C LEU A 75 23.69 2.66 -8.21
N THR A 76 23.37 3.09 -6.99
CA THR A 76 23.84 2.42 -5.78
C THR A 76 22.74 1.53 -5.24
N GLN A 77 23.02 0.23 -5.13
CA GLN A 77 22.17 -0.68 -4.37
C GLN A 77 22.40 -0.46 -2.88
N VAL A 78 21.32 -0.21 -2.15
CA VAL A 78 21.35 -0.25 -0.69
C VAL A 78 20.73 -1.57 -0.25
N ALA A 79 21.41 -2.28 0.64
CA ALA A 79 20.86 -3.48 1.27
C ALA A 79 19.77 -3.03 2.25
N SER A 80 18.50 -3.31 1.92
CA SER A 80 17.43 -3.27 2.92
C SER A 80 17.22 -4.67 3.44
N TRP A 81 17.25 -4.85 4.75
CA TRP A 81 16.95 -6.14 5.38
C TRP A 81 15.46 -6.27 5.71
N LEU A 82 14.72 -5.15 5.65
CA LEU A 82 13.31 -5.09 5.98
C LEU A 82 12.50 -4.66 4.74
N PRO A 83 11.31 -5.24 4.54
CA PRO A 83 10.33 -4.68 3.64
C PRO A 83 9.87 -3.35 4.25
N PHE A 84 9.72 -2.32 3.44
CA PHE A 84 9.23 -1.02 3.90
C PHE A 84 8.18 -0.50 2.92
N GLY A 85 7.35 0.42 3.41
CA GLY A 85 6.23 0.99 2.70
C GLY A 85 4.89 0.57 3.30
N LEU A 86 3.84 0.92 2.56
CA LEU A 86 2.46 0.67 2.92
C LEU A 86 2.00 -0.66 2.34
N PHE A 87 1.42 -1.52 3.17
CA PHE A 87 0.80 -2.77 2.79
C PHE A 87 -0.68 -2.74 3.17
N GLY A 88 -1.51 -3.29 2.30
CA GLY A 88 -2.95 -3.41 2.50
C GLY A 88 -3.40 -4.86 2.38
N PHE A 89 -4.40 -5.21 3.17
CA PHE A 89 -5.18 -6.42 2.93
C PHE A 89 -6.27 -6.14 1.90
N ASP A 90 -6.16 -6.81 0.75
CA ASP A 90 -7.18 -6.82 -0.29
C ASP A 90 -8.01 -8.10 -0.22
N SER A 91 -9.33 -7.95 -0.34
CA SER A 91 -10.32 -9.02 -0.56
C SER A 91 -10.02 -10.02 -1.68
N HIS A 92 -9.07 -9.73 -2.57
CA HIS A 92 -8.61 -10.63 -3.63
C HIS A 92 -7.67 -11.75 -3.14
N HIS A 93 -7.18 -11.70 -1.90
CA HIS A 93 -6.40 -12.79 -1.31
C HIS A 93 -7.30 -13.95 -0.83
N GLN A 94 -6.74 -15.17 -0.77
CA GLN A 94 -7.45 -16.39 -0.33
C GLN A 94 -8.01 -16.29 1.11
N ASP A 95 -7.52 -15.34 1.91
CA ASP A 95 -7.90 -15.08 3.30
C ASP A 95 -9.23 -14.32 3.42
N PHE A 96 -10.24 -14.66 2.59
CA PHE A 96 -11.53 -13.98 2.60
C PHE A 96 -12.20 -14.10 3.97
N CYS A 97 -12.37 -12.95 4.65
CA CYS A 97 -12.92 -12.84 6.00
C CYS A 97 -12.07 -13.55 7.08
N PRO A 98 -10.92 -13.01 7.49
CA PRO A 98 -10.02 -13.65 8.46
C PRO A 98 -10.70 -13.93 9.82
N ALA A 99 -11.70 -13.12 10.18
CA ALA A 99 -12.48 -13.24 11.41
C ALA A 99 -13.81 -14.04 11.25
N GLY A 100 -14.09 -14.59 10.06
CA GLY A 100 -15.25 -15.45 9.78
C GLY A 100 -16.30 -14.83 8.85
N ARG A 101 -17.22 -15.66 8.34
CA ARG A 101 -18.11 -15.34 7.20
C ARG A 101 -19.04 -14.13 7.38
N ASN A 102 -19.32 -13.73 8.61
CA ASN A 102 -20.19 -12.59 8.93
C ASN A 102 -19.38 -11.36 9.38
N THR A 103 -18.10 -11.31 9.03
CA THR A 103 -17.21 -10.22 9.40
C THR A 103 -16.59 -9.61 8.15
N THR A 104 -16.36 -8.31 8.20
CA THR A 104 -15.47 -7.62 7.26
C THR A 104 -14.33 -7.02 8.04
N ALA A 105 -13.14 -7.08 7.46
CA ALA A 105 -11.95 -6.50 8.08
C ALA A 105 -11.12 -5.73 7.04
N THR A 106 -10.55 -4.62 7.46
CA THR A 106 -9.49 -3.93 6.75
C THR A 106 -8.23 -3.96 7.60
N VAL A 107 -7.10 -4.23 6.96
CA VAL A 107 -5.78 -4.23 7.60
C VAL A 107 -4.85 -3.37 6.78
N HIS A 108 -4.19 -2.44 7.45
CA HIS A 108 -3.13 -1.61 6.89
C HIS A 108 -1.88 -1.76 7.73
N VAL A 109 -0.75 -1.87 7.05
CA VAL A 109 0.55 -2.03 7.67
C VAL A 109 1.48 -1.00 7.04
N ASP A 110 2.08 -0.13 7.84
CA ASP A 110 3.15 0.76 7.43
C ASP A 110 4.43 0.24 8.08
N ILE A 111 5.42 -0.16 7.29
CA ILE A 111 6.75 -0.48 7.81
C ILE A 111 7.70 0.60 7.31
N ARG A 112 8.32 1.33 8.22
CA ARG A 112 9.20 2.45 7.87
C ARG A 112 10.64 1.98 7.70
N ASP A 113 11.42 2.81 7.02
CA ASP A 113 12.83 2.56 6.75
C ASP A 113 13.71 2.57 8.01
N ASP A 114 13.27 3.23 9.07
CA ASP A 114 13.88 3.21 10.40
C ASP A 114 13.58 1.93 11.20
N GLY A 115 12.79 1.00 10.64
CA GLY A 115 12.40 -0.24 11.29
C GLY A 115 11.25 -0.07 12.30
N THR A 116 10.58 1.08 12.33
CA THR A 116 9.30 1.20 13.04
C THR A 116 8.14 0.67 12.21
N PHE A 117 7.06 0.24 12.86
CA PHE A 117 5.86 -0.18 12.16
C PHE A 117 4.58 0.44 12.74
N HIS A 118 3.54 0.47 11.91
CA HIS A 118 2.18 0.76 12.28
C HIS A 118 1.23 -0.28 11.68
N VAL A 119 0.47 -1.00 12.50
CA VAL A 119 -0.60 -1.88 12.02
C VAL A 119 -1.93 -1.30 12.47
N ARG A 120 -2.87 -1.13 11.55
CA ARG A 120 -4.25 -0.75 11.82
C ARG A 120 -5.18 -1.86 11.36
N VAL A 121 -6.05 -2.30 12.26
CA VAL A 121 -7.08 -3.30 11.99
C VAL A 121 -8.42 -2.66 12.29
N LYS A 122 -9.35 -2.70 11.33
CA LYS A 122 -10.76 -2.37 11.57
C LYS A 122 -11.61 -3.56 11.20
N GLU A 123 -12.48 -3.96 12.11
CA GLU A 123 -13.35 -5.11 11.93
C GLU A 123 -14.79 -4.67 12.19
N THR A 124 -15.72 -5.22 11.43
CA THR A 124 -17.15 -5.08 11.68
C THR A 124 -17.82 -6.43 11.57
N GLU A 125 -18.70 -6.72 12.52
CA GLU A 125 -19.52 -7.92 12.55
C GLU A 125 -20.93 -7.57 12.08
N ILE A 126 -21.47 -8.37 11.15
CA ILE A 126 -22.83 -8.19 10.66
C ILE A 126 -23.78 -8.68 11.76
N THR A 127 -24.32 -7.73 12.53
CA THR A 127 -25.34 -8.01 13.54
C THR A 127 -26.75 -7.83 12.95
N SER A 128 -27.68 -8.74 13.23
CA SER A 128 -29.08 -8.66 12.79
C SER A 128 -29.95 -7.66 13.58
N LEU A 129 -29.34 -6.86 14.46
CA LEU A 129 -30.04 -5.99 15.40
C LEU A 129 -30.49 -4.68 14.75
N LEU A 130 -31.69 -4.23 15.12
CA LEU A 130 -32.19 -2.90 14.81
C LEU A 130 -31.37 -1.85 15.56
N GLN A 131 -30.66 -1.01 14.82
CA GLN A 131 -29.79 0.04 15.35
C GLN A 131 -30.63 1.25 15.77
N GLY A 132 -30.63 1.56 17.07
CA GLY A 132 -31.25 2.76 17.63
C GLY A 132 -30.35 4.00 17.54
N PRO A 133 -30.85 5.19 17.88
CA PRO A 133 -30.08 6.44 17.84
C PRO A 133 -28.89 6.46 18.82
N ASP A 134 -28.96 5.72 19.92
CA ASP A 134 -27.91 5.62 20.95
C ASP A 134 -27.02 4.38 20.76
N TRP A 135 -27.11 3.71 19.62
CA TRP A 135 -26.37 2.47 19.35
C TRP A 135 -24.89 2.78 19.07
N ASP A 136 -24.00 2.35 19.96
CA ASP A 136 -22.55 2.37 19.73
C ASP A 136 -22.07 0.97 19.30
N PRO A 137 -21.60 0.80 18.05
CA PRO A 137 -21.17 -0.51 17.55
C PRO A 137 -20.02 -1.12 18.36
N TYR A 138 -19.18 -0.32 19.02
CA TYR A 138 -18.05 -0.81 19.80
C TYR A 138 -18.47 -1.38 21.15
N LEU A 139 -19.52 -0.82 21.75
CA LEU A 139 -20.10 -1.33 23.01
C LEU A 139 -20.97 -2.56 22.76
N GLU A 140 -21.57 -2.65 21.57
CA GLU A 140 -22.48 -3.73 21.17
C GLU A 140 -21.78 -4.90 20.47
N ARG A 141 -20.44 -4.96 20.52
CA ARG A 141 -19.61 -6.01 19.88
C ARG A 141 -19.85 -6.15 18.37
N ALA A 142 -20.24 -5.07 17.71
CA ALA A 142 -20.49 -5.01 16.27
C ALA A 142 -19.33 -4.38 15.49
N ALA A 143 -18.44 -3.63 16.15
CA ALA A 143 -17.22 -3.10 15.54
C ALA A 143 -16.03 -3.17 16.50
N PHE A 144 -14.86 -3.32 15.91
CA PHE A 144 -13.58 -3.38 16.61
C PHE A 144 -12.55 -2.58 15.81
N ALA A 145 -11.72 -1.81 16.51
CA ALA A 145 -10.59 -1.12 15.91
C ALA A 145 -9.36 -1.35 16.79
N GLN A 146 -8.24 -1.66 16.16
CA GLN A 146 -6.99 -1.97 16.83
C GLN A 146 -5.86 -1.24 16.09
N GLN A 147 -4.94 -0.67 16.85
CA GLN A 147 -3.76 0.00 16.35
C GLN A 147 -2.55 -0.48 17.13
N TYR A 148 -1.53 -0.93 16.41
CA TYR A 148 -0.27 -1.43 16.96
C TYR A 148 0.88 -0.61 16.43
N GLU A 149 1.76 -0.18 17.32
CA GLU A 149 2.99 0.54 16.99
C GLU A 149 4.17 -0.11 17.69
N GLY A 150 5.33 -0.06 17.04
CA GLY A 150 6.53 -0.66 17.59
C GLY A 150 7.69 -0.72 16.62
N SER A 151 8.57 -1.69 16.85
CA SER A 151 9.75 -1.93 16.03
C SER A 151 9.73 -3.32 15.40
N VAL A 152 10.14 -3.41 14.14
CA VAL A 152 10.31 -4.67 13.41
C VAL A 152 11.79 -5.06 13.37
N ARG A 153 12.05 -6.35 13.54
CA ARG A 153 13.36 -6.95 13.32
C ARG A 153 13.21 -8.23 12.49
N VAL A 154 14.23 -8.54 11.71
CA VAL A 154 14.33 -9.83 11.02
C VAL A 154 14.90 -10.84 12.00
N GLY A 155 14.17 -11.94 12.20
CA GLY A 155 14.62 -13.10 12.96
C GLY A 155 15.47 -14.07 12.13
N GLU A 156 15.51 -15.34 12.52
CA GLU A 156 16.15 -16.37 11.71
C GLU A 156 15.32 -16.68 10.45
N GLY A 157 15.98 -16.80 9.31
CA GLY A 157 15.34 -17.07 8.02
C GLY A 157 14.54 -15.87 7.50
N SER A 158 13.27 -16.10 7.15
CA SER A 158 12.34 -15.09 6.62
C SER A 158 11.37 -14.54 7.67
N GLN A 159 11.59 -14.84 8.95
CA GLN A 159 10.68 -14.38 10.01
C GLN A 159 10.87 -12.90 10.34
N LEU A 160 9.76 -12.21 10.51
CA LEU A 160 9.69 -10.88 11.09
C LEU A 160 9.17 -11.00 12.52
N VAL A 161 9.81 -10.27 13.42
CA VAL A 161 9.34 -10.09 14.80
C VAL A 161 9.00 -8.63 15.00
N LEU A 162 7.73 -8.35 15.27
CA LEU A 162 7.20 -7.01 15.46
C LEU A 162 6.94 -6.82 16.96
N SER A 163 7.87 -6.16 17.66
CA SER A 163 7.74 -5.88 19.09
C SER A 163 6.83 -4.67 19.28
N VAL A 164 5.69 -4.87 19.95
CA VAL A 164 4.66 -3.84 20.17
C VAL A 164 5.04 -2.99 21.38
N SER A 165 5.22 -1.69 21.18
CA SER A 165 5.47 -0.72 22.25
C SER A 165 4.21 0.06 22.63
N HIS A 166 3.25 0.19 21.70
CA HIS A 166 1.98 0.85 21.95
C HIS A 166 0.83 0.12 21.25
N CYS A 167 -0.28 -0.02 21.96
CA CYS A 167 -1.50 -0.66 21.51
C CYS A 167 -2.68 0.24 21.88
N ASP A 168 -3.50 0.60 20.90
CA ASP A 168 -4.78 1.27 21.11
C ASP A 168 -5.90 0.39 20.55
N ARG A 169 -6.97 0.24 21.33
CA ARG A 169 -8.04 -0.72 21.09
C ARG A 169 -9.39 -0.09 21.42
N ARG A 170 -10.31 -0.17 20.46
CA ARG A 170 -11.70 0.24 20.63
C ARG A 170 -12.64 -0.92 20.31
N GLY A 171 -13.51 -1.26 21.24
CA GLY A 171 -14.36 -2.45 21.20
C GLY A 171 -14.22 -3.26 22.50
N ILE A 172 -14.86 -4.43 22.55
CA ILE A 172 -14.78 -5.34 23.70
C ILE A 172 -13.86 -6.51 23.35
N PHE A 173 -12.64 -6.49 23.90
CA PHE A 173 -11.63 -7.53 23.69
C PHE A 173 -11.61 -8.49 24.88
N VAL A 174 -11.49 -9.79 24.60
CA VAL A 174 -11.36 -10.85 25.62
C VAL A 174 -9.89 -11.15 25.89
N ASP A 175 -9.06 -11.02 24.86
CA ASP A 175 -7.63 -11.35 24.92
C ASP A 175 -6.78 -10.17 25.41
N GLU A 176 -5.65 -10.50 26.03
CA GLU A 176 -4.64 -9.54 26.44
C GLU A 176 -4.06 -8.75 25.24
N GLU A 177 -3.44 -7.61 25.53
CA GLU A 177 -2.74 -6.83 24.51
C GLU A 177 -1.46 -7.56 24.07
N PRO A 178 -1.25 -7.77 22.75
CA PRO A 178 -0.07 -8.43 22.26
C PRO A 178 1.14 -7.55 22.51
N THR A 179 2.17 -8.12 23.11
CA THR A 179 3.49 -7.51 23.21
C THR A 179 4.33 -7.76 21.96
N GLU A 180 3.92 -8.71 21.12
CA GLU A 180 4.62 -9.13 19.91
C GLU A 180 3.62 -9.61 18.86
N LEU A 181 3.85 -9.23 17.61
CA LEU A 181 3.23 -9.82 16.43
C LEU A 181 4.31 -10.56 15.62
N ARG A 182 3.89 -11.61 14.92
CA ARG A 182 4.79 -12.41 14.07
C ARG A 182 4.53 -12.09 12.61
N GLY A 183 5.56 -12.17 11.80
CA GLY A 183 5.44 -12.08 10.37
C GLY A 183 6.39 -12.99 9.63
N GLU A 184 6.13 -13.15 8.34
CA GLU A 184 7.00 -13.85 7.41
C GLU A 184 7.10 -13.07 6.11
N LEU A 185 8.32 -13.01 5.57
CA LEU A 185 8.61 -12.39 4.30
C LEU A 185 8.26 -13.36 3.17
N CYS A 186 7.38 -12.91 2.26
CA CYS A 186 7.13 -13.65 1.03
C CYS A 186 8.32 -13.51 0.07
N GLN A 187 8.46 -14.45 -0.87
CA GLN A 187 9.63 -14.56 -1.77
C GLN A 187 9.90 -13.31 -2.60
N ASP A 188 8.87 -12.51 -2.90
CA ASP A 188 8.97 -11.31 -3.71
C ASP A 188 9.05 -10.03 -2.86
N ALA A 189 8.77 -10.16 -1.56
CA ALA A 189 8.76 -9.12 -0.53
C ALA A 189 7.89 -7.87 -0.84
N SER A 190 7.12 -7.92 -1.94
CA SER A 190 5.92 -7.13 -2.20
C SER A 190 4.73 -7.58 -1.34
N GLU A 191 4.87 -8.74 -0.68
CA GLU A 191 3.89 -9.26 0.26
C GLU A 191 4.56 -9.58 1.59
N VAL A 192 3.82 -9.37 2.67
CA VAL A 192 4.21 -9.75 4.02
C VAL A 192 3.07 -10.56 4.62
N LYS A 193 3.39 -11.72 5.21
CA LYS A 193 2.44 -12.44 6.05
C LYS A 193 2.56 -11.93 7.47
N LEU A 194 1.45 -11.64 8.13
CA LEU A 194 1.41 -11.23 9.51
C LEU A 194 0.40 -12.08 10.28
N GLU A 195 0.78 -12.47 11.49
CA GLU A 195 -0.11 -13.07 12.47
C GLU A 195 -0.72 -11.97 13.33
N ILE A 196 -2.00 -11.67 13.11
CA ILE A 196 -2.72 -10.54 13.70
C ILE A 196 -3.91 -11.07 14.51
N PRO A 197 -4.19 -10.51 15.71
CA PRO A 197 -5.39 -10.84 16.47
C PRO A 197 -6.63 -10.18 15.86
N PHE A 198 -7.66 -10.98 15.62
CA PHE A 198 -8.99 -10.52 15.21
C PHE A 198 -9.99 -10.72 16.36
N ALA A 199 -10.78 -9.70 16.66
CA ALA A 199 -11.77 -9.73 17.73
C ALA A 199 -13.18 -10.05 17.22
N ALA A 200 -13.50 -9.70 15.98
CA ALA A 200 -14.80 -9.99 15.39
C ALA A 200 -15.02 -11.50 15.21
N GLY A 201 -16.28 -11.93 15.21
CA GLY A 201 -16.66 -13.32 14.98
C GLY A 201 -16.83 -14.16 16.25
N ALA A 202 -16.39 -13.69 17.42
CA ALA A 202 -16.66 -14.37 18.69
C ALA A 202 -18.18 -14.51 18.99
N CYS A 203 -19.02 -13.65 18.41
CA CYS A 203 -20.46 -13.64 18.67
C CYS A 203 -21.27 -14.63 17.79
N ASN A 204 -20.69 -15.19 16.73
CA ASN A 204 -21.40 -16.00 15.72
C ASN A 204 -20.69 -17.34 15.39
N GLU A 205 -20.13 -18.03 16.40
CA GLU A 205 -19.32 -19.26 16.23
C GLU A 205 -18.03 -19.07 15.40
N GLY A 206 -17.61 -17.80 15.23
CA GLY A 206 -16.52 -17.38 14.36
C GLY A 206 -15.14 -17.44 15.03
N ARG A 207 -14.12 -17.51 14.17
CA ARG A 207 -12.73 -17.83 14.49
C ARG A 207 -11.95 -16.62 15.05
N ALA A 208 -12.44 -15.96 16.09
CA ALA A 208 -11.67 -14.92 16.77
C ALA A 208 -10.29 -15.45 17.22
N GLY A 209 -9.36 -14.52 17.49
CA GLY A 209 -7.98 -14.80 17.89
C GLY A 209 -6.96 -14.60 16.77
N LEU A 210 -5.76 -15.16 16.95
CA LEU A 210 -4.65 -14.99 16.03
C LEU A 210 -4.92 -15.64 14.66
N LYS A 211 -4.61 -14.89 13.59
CA LYS A 211 -4.74 -15.33 12.20
C LYS A 211 -3.56 -14.85 11.38
N TRP A 212 -3.06 -15.74 10.54
CA TRP A 212 -2.15 -15.38 9.47
C TRP A 212 -2.92 -14.68 8.35
N LEU A 213 -2.39 -13.55 7.92
CA LEU A 213 -2.93 -12.71 6.86
C LEU A 213 -1.81 -12.32 5.92
N THR A 214 -2.02 -12.44 4.62
CA THR A 214 -1.09 -11.88 3.63
C THR A 214 -1.51 -10.45 3.28
N VAL A 215 -0.61 -9.49 3.45
CA VAL A 215 -0.79 -8.10 3.01
C VAL A 215 0.14 -7.79 1.85
N SER A 216 -0.34 -7.04 0.88
CA SER A 216 0.40 -6.67 -0.33
C SER A 216 0.76 -5.20 -0.32
N GLN A 217 1.93 -4.85 -0.82
CA GLN A 217 2.40 -3.48 -0.93
C GLN A 217 1.43 -2.68 -1.82
N SER A 218 0.94 -1.56 -1.29
CA SER A 218 0.00 -0.68 -2.00
C SER A 218 0.74 0.55 -2.51
N HIS A 219 0.63 0.83 -3.81
CA HIS A 219 1.15 2.06 -4.41
C HIS A 219 0.20 3.27 -4.25
N VAL A 220 -0.91 3.11 -3.54
CA VAL A 220 -1.90 4.17 -3.36
C VAL A 220 -1.55 4.98 -2.11
N PRO A 221 -1.20 6.28 -2.22
CA PRO A 221 -1.04 7.12 -1.05
C PRO A 221 -2.36 7.18 -0.29
N GLN A 222 -2.36 6.80 0.98
CA GLN A 222 -3.57 6.88 1.80
C GLN A 222 -4.06 8.33 1.86
N ILE A 223 -5.35 8.51 1.58
CA ILE A 223 -6.07 9.72 1.95
C ILE A 223 -6.12 9.74 3.47
N ASP A 224 -5.51 10.76 4.05
CA ASP A 224 -5.43 10.98 5.48
C ASP A 224 -6.84 11.25 6.03
N ASP A 225 -7.50 10.22 6.57
CA ASP A 225 -8.80 10.28 7.28
C ASP A 225 -8.67 10.96 8.66
N SER A 226 -7.66 11.82 8.84
CA SER A 226 -7.60 12.70 9.98
C SER A 226 -8.75 13.72 9.88
N PRO A 227 -9.57 13.92 10.93
CA PRO A 227 -10.67 14.90 10.92
C PRO A 227 -10.20 16.34 10.65
N ASP A 228 -8.89 16.60 10.77
CA ASP A 228 -8.25 17.89 10.52
C ASP A 228 -7.86 18.15 9.04
N SER A 229 -7.98 17.14 8.16
CA SER A 229 -7.56 17.25 6.74
C SER A 229 -8.55 18.06 5.87
N SER A 230 -9.77 18.29 6.37
CA SER A 230 -10.82 19.08 5.71
C SER A 230 -10.44 20.55 5.46
N HIS A 231 -9.52 21.11 6.28
CA HIS A 231 -9.01 22.46 6.09
C HIS A 231 -7.88 22.56 5.05
N ARG A 232 -7.10 21.49 4.83
CA ARG A 232 -6.03 21.47 3.81
C ARG A 232 -6.55 21.19 2.40
N ALA A 233 -7.53 20.31 2.24
CA ALA A 233 -8.13 20.00 0.93
C ALA A 233 -8.80 21.22 0.26
N ARG A 234 -9.35 22.16 1.05
CA ARG A 234 -9.93 23.40 0.53
C ARG A 234 -8.90 24.41 0.00
N ARG A 235 -7.63 24.29 0.38
CA ARG A 235 -6.56 25.18 -0.10
C ARG A 235 -6.02 24.76 -1.47
N PHE A 236 -6.00 23.45 -1.75
CA PHE A 236 -5.56 22.92 -3.05
C PHE A 236 -6.58 23.12 -4.18
N LEU A 237 -7.88 23.05 -3.89
CA LEU A 237 -8.93 23.25 -4.90
C LEU A 237 -9.14 24.72 -5.32
N ARG A 238 -8.42 25.69 -4.72
CA ARG A 238 -8.43 27.10 -5.16
C ARG A 238 -7.32 27.45 -6.16
N LEU A 239 -6.34 26.58 -6.38
CA LEU A 239 -5.20 26.85 -7.26
C LEU A 239 -5.31 26.26 -8.67
N GLN A 240 -6.43 25.61 -9.01
CA GLN A 240 -6.70 25.11 -10.37
C GLN A 240 -7.96 25.72 -10.99
N ARG A 241 -8.10 27.05 -10.97
CA ARG A 241 -8.97 27.74 -11.93
C ARG A 241 -8.10 28.29 -13.07
N PRO A 242 -8.27 27.82 -14.32
CA PRO A 242 -7.59 28.44 -15.46
C PRO A 242 -8.09 29.87 -15.68
N PRO A 243 -7.25 30.78 -16.19
CA PRO A 243 -7.62 32.16 -16.44
C PRO A 243 -8.78 32.27 -17.44
N ALA A 244 -9.69 33.21 -17.15
CA ALA A 244 -10.92 33.47 -17.87
C ALA A 244 -10.66 34.09 -19.26
N THR A 245 -10.16 33.31 -20.21
CA THR A 245 -10.11 33.67 -21.63
C THR A 245 -10.14 32.42 -22.50
N GLN A 246 -11.23 31.64 -22.45
CA GLN A 246 -11.62 30.73 -23.56
C GLN A 246 -13.05 30.15 -23.44
N GLN A 247 -13.99 30.82 -22.74
CA GLN A 247 -15.40 30.38 -22.63
C GLN A 247 -16.33 30.93 -23.72
N SER A 248 -15.83 31.24 -24.94
CA SER A 248 -16.65 31.82 -26.01
C SER A 248 -16.80 30.96 -27.27
N ARG A 249 -16.44 29.67 -27.26
CA ARG A 249 -16.59 28.80 -28.47
C ARG A 249 -17.34 27.48 -28.32
N LEU A 250 -17.91 27.16 -27.15
CA LEU A 250 -18.70 25.92 -26.95
C LEU A 250 -20.18 26.15 -26.62
N ARG A 251 -20.77 27.28 -27.06
CA ARG A 251 -22.22 27.54 -26.96
C ARG A 251 -22.98 27.55 -28.30
N ARG A 252 -22.39 27.04 -29.39
CA ARG A 252 -23.03 27.05 -30.72
C ARG A 252 -23.30 25.68 -31.37
N VAL A 253 -23.14 24.57 -30.66
CA VAL A 253 -23.36 23.22 -31.28
C VAL A 253 -24.49 22.40 -30.63
N LEU A 254 -25.13 22.87 -29.55
CA LEU A 254 -26.19 22.11 -28.86
C LEU A 254 -27.58 22.79 -28.84
N SER A 255 -27.91 23.57 -29.87
CA SER A 255 -29.24 24.15 -30.07
C SER A 255 -29.95 23.66 -31.35
N ARG A 256 -29.55 22.49 -31.88
CA ARG A 256 -30.18 21.89 -33.08
C ARG A 256 -30.73 20.45 -32.91
N ALA A 257 -30.76 19.88 -31.71
CA ALA A 257 -31.12 18.48 -31.51
C ALA A 257 -32.44 18.20 -30.76
N PHE A 258 -33.19 19.21 -30.31
CA PHE A 258 -34.51 18.99 -29.69
C PHE A 258 -35.53 19.97 -30.22
N GLY A 259 -36.10 19.62 -31.38
CA GLY A 259 -37.32 20.21 -31.91
C GLY A 259 -38.41 19.15 -31.96
N CYS A 260 -39.59 19.53 -31.46
CA CYS A 260 -40.90 18.95 -31.75
C CYS A 260 -41.28 17.63 -31.06
N PHE A 261 -41.99 17.73 -29.94
CA PHE A 261 -43.27 17.04 -29.79
C PHE A 261 -44.25 17.95 -29.04
N SER A 262 -45.20 18.48 -29.79
CA SER A 262 -46.39 19.18 -29.30
C SER A 262 -47.41 18.15 -28.82
N ARG A 263 -48.01 18.38 -27.65
CA ARG A 263 -49.41 17.96 -27.37
C ARG A 263 -50.33 19.09 -27.84
N PRO A 264 -51.56 18.77 -28.27
CA PRO A 264 -52.67 19.04 -27.33
C PRO A 264 -53.81 18.02 -27.37
N GLU A 265 -54.56 18.07 -26.25
CA GLU A 265 -55.93 17.62 -25.96
C GLU A 265 -56.27 16.12 -25.97
#